data_AF-A0A353LVN7-F1
#
_entry.id   AF-A0A353LVN7-F1
#
_cell.length_a   1.000
_cell.length_b   1.000
_cell.length_c   1.000
_cell.angle_alpha   90.00
_cell.angle_beta   90.00
_cell.angle_gamma   90.00
#
_symmetry.space_group_name_H-M   'P 1'
#
loop_
_entity.id
_entity.type
_entity.pdbx_description
1 polymer ?
#
loop_
_entity_poly.entity_id
_entity_poly.type
_entity_poly.pdbx_seq_one_letter_code
_entity_poly.pdbx_strand_id
1 'polypeptide(L)' 'WQDVIGEFYGPFAADLKKAHDKLERIEIQDEVSDVLCDKCGRNMVYKLGRYGKFLACPGYPECKNTK' A
#
# COMPACT_ATOMS: atom_id res chain seq x y z
N TRP A 1 -10.94 1.29 -35.49
CA TRP A 1 -10.38 0.95 -34.17
C TRP A 1 -9.52 2.09 -33.62
N GLN A 2 -8.75 2.79 -34.45
CA GLN A 2 -8.01 3.99 -34.04
C GLN A 2 -8.92 5.08 -33.48
N ASP A 3 -10.08 5.32 -34.12
CA ASP A 3 -11.06 6.31 -33.65
C ASP A 3 -11.63 5.97 -32.27
N VAL A 4 -11.96 4.69 -32.05
CA VAL A 4 -12.46 4.17 -30.76
C VAL A 4 -11.42 4.37 -29.64
N ILE A 5 -10.14 4.16 -29.94
CA ILE A 5 -9.05 4.38 -28.98
C ILE A 5 -8.89 5.89 -28.72
N GLY A 6 -8.99 6.73 -29.76
CA GLY A 6 -8.90 8.19 -29.62
C GLY A 6 -10.01 8.77 -28.75
N GLU A 7 -11.26 8.34 -28.98
CA GLU A 7 -12.43 8.73 -28.20
C GLU A 7 -12.32 8.31 -26.72
N PHE A 8 -11.70 7.16 -26.44
CA PHE A 8 -11.48 6.70 -25.07
C PHE A 8 -10.33 7.43 -24.36
N TYR A 9 -9.18 7.58 -25.01
CA TYR A 9 -7.97 8.09 -24.35
C TYR A 9 -8.01 9.60 -24.04
N GLY A 10 -8.70 10.40 -24.85
CA GLY A 10 -8.87 11.84 -24.60
C GLY A 10 -9.41 12.17 -23.20
N PRO A 11 -10.63 11.73 -22.85
CA PRO A 11 -11.21 11.95 -21.52
C PRO A 11 -10.42 11.22 -20.43
N PHE A 12 -9.98 9.99 -20.69
CA PHE A 12 -9.22 9.19 -19.73
C PHE A 12 -7.93 9.89 -19.27
N ALA A 13 -7.18 10.53 -20.19
CA ALA A 13 -5.97 11.26 -19.85
C ALA A 13 -6.22 12.47 -18.94
N ALA A 14 -7.36 13.15 -19.12
CA ALA A 14 -7.75 14.26 -18.25
C ALA A 14 -8.12 13.76 -16.86
N ASP A 15 -8.83 12.64 -16.76
CA ASP A 15 -9.22 12.06 -15.47
C ASP A 15 -8.03 11.45 -14.73
N LEU A 16 -7.05 10.89 -15.44
CA LEU A 16 -5.81 10.40 -14.85
C LEU A 16 -4.98 11.53 -14.22
N LYS A 17 -4.91 12.70 -14.87
CA LYS A 17 -4.27 13.90 -14.29
C LYS A 17 -4.98 14.35 -13.01
N LYS A 18 -6.32 14.45 -13.05
CA LYS A 18 -7.12 14.79 -11.86
C LYS A 18 -6.91 13.81 -10.71
N ALA A 19 -6.83 12.52 -11.01
CA ALA A 19 -6.58 11.49 -10.00
C ALA A 19 -5.18 11.66 -9.40
N HIS A 20 -4.16 11.92 -10.22
CA HIS A 20 -2.80 12.13 -9.74
C HIS A 20 -2.68 13.34 -8.80
N ASP A 21 -3.31 14.46 -9.17
CA ASP A 21 -3.25 15.70 -8.37
C ASP A 21 -4.11 15.63 -7.09
N LYS A 22 -5.20 14.85 -7.10
CA LYS A 22 -6.12 14.69 -5.96
C LYS A 22 -5.82 13.48 -5.08
N LEU A 23 -4.83 12.67 -5.43
CA LEU A 23 -4.35 11.58 -4.60
C LEU A 23 -3.57 12.17 -3.42
N GLU A 24 -4.31 12.74 -2.47
CA GLU A 24 -3.85 12.83 -1.09
C GLU A 24 -3.47 11.41 -0.67
N ARG A 25 -2.23 11.24 -0.19
CA ARG A 25 -1.77 9.96 0.34
C ARG A 25 -2.75 9.52 1.42
N ILE A 26 -3.62 8.57 1.08
CA ILE A 26 -4.39 7.84 2.08
C ILE A 26 -3.35 7.07 2.88
N GLU A 27 -2.90 7.65 3.99
CA GLU A 27 -2.14 6.94 5.01
C GLU A 27 -3.07 5.91 5.61
N ILE A 28 -3.05 4.70 5.05
CA ILE A 28 -3.66 3.54 5.67
C ILE A 28 -2.90 3.38 6.99
N GLN A 29 -3.54 3.74 8.11
CA GLN A 29 -2.94 3.56 9.43
C GLN A 29 -2.68 2.07 9.62
N ASP A 30 -1.41 1.68 9.64
CA ASP A 30 -0.99 0.33 9.96
C ASP A 30 -1.44 0.03 11.41
N GLU A 31 -2.43 -0.85 11.57
CA GLU A 31 -2.90 -1.30 12.88
C GLU A 31 -1.72 -1.96 13.64
N VAL A 32 -1.38 -1.43 14.82
CA VAL A 32 -0.35 -2.02 15.69
C VAL A 32 -0.96 -3.24 16.38
N SER A 33 -0.27 -4.38 16.33
CA SER A 33 -0.70 -5.60 17.02
C SER A 33 -0.01 -5.71 18.39
N ASP A 34 -0.64 -6.46 19.31
CA ASP A 34 -0.05 -6.79 20.61
C ASP A 34 0.98 -7.94 20.52
N VAL A 35 1.30 -8.41 19.32
CA VAL A 35 2.25 -9.50 19.11
C VAL A 35 3.67 -8.94 19.16
N LEU A 36 4.43 -9.37 20.15
CA LEU A 36 5.86 -9.07 20.23
C LEU A 36 6.62 -9.88 19.20
N CYS A 37 7.53 -9.23 18.49
CA CYS A 37 8.46 -9.92 17.61
C CYS A 37 9.53 -10.66 18.42
N ASP A 38 9.66 -11.96 18.22
CA ASP A 38 10.63 -12.84 18.90
C ASP A 38 12.11 -12.42 18.73
N LYS A 39 12.43 -11.60 17.73
CA LYS A 39 13.80 -11.14 17.42
C LYS A 39 14.10 -9.72 17.88
N CYS A 40 13.10 -8.82 17.82
CA CYS A 40 13.28 -7.39 18.04
C CYS A 40 12.63 -6.91 19.36
N GLY A 41 11.73 -7.70 19.97
CA GLY A 41 10.97 -7.32 21.16
C GLY A 41 10.00 -6.16 20.94
N ARG A 42 9.81 -5.71 19.69
CA ARG A 42 8.89 -4.62 19.31
C ARG A 42 7.53 -5.20 18.91
N ASN A 43 6.48 -4.43 19.12
CA ASN A 43 5.14 -4.75 18.63
C ASN A 43 5.14 -4.86 17.10
N MET A 44 4.61 -5.96 16.58
CA MET A 44 4.44 -6.17 15.15
C MET A 44 3.31 -5.26 14.64
N VAL A 45 3.37 -4.95 13.34
CA VAL A 45 2.35 -4.14 12.67
C VAL A 45 1.64 -4.97 11.61
N TYR A 46 0.34 -4.78 11.46
CA TYR A 46 -0.43 -5.39 10.37
C TYR A 46 -0.13 -4.64 9.09
N LYS A 47 0.45 -5.33 8.12
CA LYS A 47 0.67 -4.83 6.76
C LYS A 47 -0.20 -5.58 5.77
N LEU A 48 -0.65 -4.88 4.75
CA LEU A 48 -1.40 -5.47 3.64
C LEU A 48 -0.42 -5.92 2.56
N GLY A 49 -0.31 -7.24 2.38
CA GLY A 49 0.45 -7.86 1.30
C GLY A 49 -0.48 -8.38 0.20
N ARG A 50 0.12 -8.99 -0.83
CA ARG A 50 -0.62 -9.60 -1.95
C ARG A 50 -1.66 -10.64 -1.50
N TYR A 51 -1.38 -11.37 -0.41
CA TYR A 51 -2.20 -12.47 0.10
C TYR A 51 -3.11 -12.07 1.27
N GLY A 52 -3.18 -10.78 1.60
CA GLY A 52 -3.97 -10.27 2.73
C GLY A 52 -3.12 -9.61 3.82
N LYS A 53 -3.73 -9.40 4.99
CA LYS A 53 -3.06 -8.84 6.18
C LYS A 53 -2.04 -9.84 6.72
N PHE A 54 -0.82 -9.38 7.00
CA PHE A 54 0.23 -10.16 7.66
C PHE A 54 0.92 -9.32 8.75
N LEU A 55 1.59 -9.97 9.69
CA LEU A 55 2.33 -9.30 10.75
C LEU A 55 3.78 -9.08 10.30
N ALA A 56 4.28 -7.85 10.42
CA ALA A 56 5.68 -7.51 10.14
C ALA A 56 6.33 -6.81 11.34
N CYS A 57 7.59 -7.12 11.68
CA CYS A 57 8.34 -6.26 12.62
C CYS A 57 8.56 -4.89 11.93
N PRO A 58 8.27 -3.77 12.62
CA PRO A 58 8.49 -2.43 12.08
C PRO A 58 9.97 -2.10 11.85
N GLY A 59 10.89 -2.88 12.42
CA GLY A 59 12.34 -2.71 12.30
C GLY A 59 12.96 -3.22 10.99
N TYR A 60 12.20 -3.39 9.91
CA TYR A 60 12.78 -3.70 8.59
C TYR A 60 13.62 -2.50 8.11
N PRO A 61 14.87 -2.69 7.61
CA PRO A 61 15.50 -3.92 7.13
C PRO A 61 16.27 -4.75 8.17
N GLU A 62 16.44 -4.25 9.39
CA GLU A 62 17.26 -4.91 10.44
C GLU A 62 16.59 -6.16 11.02
N CYS A 63 15.25 -6.16 11.10
CA CYS A 63 14.47 -7.31 11.55
C CYS A 63 13.51 -7.77 10.45
N LYS A 64 13.89 -8.84 9.74
CA LYS A 64 13.09 -9.47 8.69
C LYS A 64 12.07 -10.49 9.23
N ASN A 65 11.57 -10.29 10.45
CA ASN A 65 10.58 -11.19 11.04
C ASN A 65 9.17 -10.84 10.53
N THR A 66 8.52 -11.80 9.88
CA THR A 66 7.15 -11.70 9.37
C THR A 66 6.39 -12.96 9.74
N LYS A 67 5.13 -12.81 10.17
CA LYS A 67 4.26 -13.90 10.60
C LYS A 67 2.89 -13.79 9.96
#